data_AF-A0A917V0B6-F1
#
_entry.id   AF-A0A917V0B6-F1
#
_cell.length_a   1.000
_cell.length_b   1.000
_cell.length_c   1.000
_cell.angle_alpha   90.00
_cell.angle_beta   90.00
_cell.angle_gamma   90.00
#
_symmetry.space_group_name_H-M   'P 1'
#
loop_
_entity.id
_entity.type
_entity.pdbx_description
1 polymer ?
#
loop_
_entity_poly.entity_id
_entity_poly.type
_entity_poly.pdbx_seq_one_letter_code
_entity_poly.pdbx_strand_id
1 'polypeptide(L)'
;MAALFLIIVVAGAIAAMARLTMTTNSSVSLGLQQARAYQTARAGMEWGIARALKGQSCGGLSALNGFSVSVGCTLSSTVAVPEENKSVQFYRIDVVAQYGAVGDPDYAYRSLTSVGEKP
;
A
#
# COMPACT_ATOMS: atom_id res chain seq x y z
N MET A 1 -56.65 9.57 -2.13
CA MET A 1 -55.79 8.80 -3.05
C MET A 1 -54.50 9.55 -3.43
N ALA A 2 -54.53 10.84 -3.79
CA ALA A 2 -53.32 11.60 -4.15
C ALA A 2 -52.27 11.74 -3.02
N ALA A 3 -52.69 11.88 -1.75
CA ALA A 3 -51.75 12.01 -0.62
C ALA A 3 -50.91 10.75 -0.37
N LEU A 4 -51.48 9.56 -0.58
CA LEU A 4 -50.79 8.28 -0.40
C LEU A 4 -49.68 8.11 -1.45
N PHE A 5 -49.95 8.51 -2.69
CA PHE A 5 -48.98 8.44 -3.79
C PHE A 5 -47.74 9.29 -3.50
N LEU A 6 -47.92 10.52 -3.02
CA LEU A 6 -46.80 11.40 -2.67
C LEU A 6 -45.94 10.83 -1.54
N ILE A 7 -46.55 10.27 -0.49
CA ILE A 7 -45.81 9.68 0.63
C ILE A 7 -44.94 8.52 0.15
N ILE A 8 -45.47 7.64 -0.71
CA ILE A 8 -44.72 6.48 -1.23
C ILE A 8 -43.54 6.92 -2.09
N VAL A 9 -43.72 7.92 -2.97
CA VAL A 9 -42.65 8.43 -3.83
C VAL A 9 -41.53 9.07 -3.00
N VAL A 10 -41.89 9.91 -2.02
CA VAL A 10 -40.91 10.57 -1.14
C VAL A 10 -40.19 9.54 -0.26
N ALA A 11 -40.90 8.57 0.31
CA ALA A 11 -40.29 7.49 1.08
C ALA A 11 -39.33 6.64 0.23
N GLY A 12 -39.70 6.35 -1.03
CA GLY A 12 -38.84 5.68 -1.99
C GLY A 12 -37.56 6.46 -2.30
N ALA A 13 -37.65 7.77 -2.49
CA ALA A 13 -36.50 8.64 -2.74
C ALA A 13 -35.54 8.71 -1.53
N ILE A 14 -36.08 8.85 -0.32
CA ILE A 14 -35.29 8.84 0.93
C ILE A 14 -34.57 7.49 1.11
N ALA A 15 -35.28 6.38 0.87
CA ALA A 15 -34.69 5.04 0.95
C ALA A 15 -33.58 4.83 -0.08
N ALA A 16 -33.74 5.34 -1.30
CA ALA A 16 -32.71 5.28 -2.34
C ALA A 16 -31.46 6.08 -1.94
N MET A 17 -31.63 7.30 -1.41
CA MET A 17 -30.53 8.13 -0.93
C MET A 17 -29.80 7.48 0.25
N ALA A 18 -30.53 6.91 1.22
CA ALA A 18 -29.92 6.23 2.37
C ALA A 18 -29.05 5.04 1.95
N ARG A 19 -29.48 4.26 0.93
CA ARG A 19 -28.69 3.16 0.37
C ARG A 19 -27.40 3.65 -0.30
N LEU A 20 -27.48 4.76 -1.04
CA LEU A 20 -26.30 5.39 -1.66
C LEU A 20 -25.30 5.90 -0.61
N THR A 21 -25.78 6.48 0.50
CA THR A 21 -24.90 6.97 1.58
C THR A 21 -24.14 5.84 2.27
N MET A 22 -24.76 4.67 2.44
CA MET A 22 -24.09 3.52 3.04
C MET A 22 -22.99 2.95 2.14
N THR A 23 -23.21 2.90 0.82
CA THR A 23 -22.19 2.39 -0.11
C THR A 23 -21.05 3.37 -0.33
N THR A 24 -21.31 4.68 -0.32
CA THR A 24 -20.28 5.70 -0.47
C THR A 24 -19.32 5.75 0.73
N ASN A 25 -19.83 5.61 1.96
CA ASN A 25 -18.99 5.63 3.16
C ASN A 25 -17.92 4.51 3.17
N SER A 26 -18.30 3.29 2.78
CA SER A 26 -17.36 2.16 2.70
C SER A 26 -16.34 2.30 1.56
N SER A 27 -16.72 2.97 0.47
CA SER A 27 -15.83 3.16 -0.69
C SER A 27 -14.78 4.25 -0.40
N VAL A 28 -15.17 5.31 0.30
CA VAL A 28 -14.25 6.38 0.73
C VAL A 28 -13.27 5.89 1.79
N SER A 29 -13.71 5.07 2.76
CA SER A 29 -12.81 4.49 3.76
C SER A 29 -11.74 3.59 3.12
N LEU A 30 -12.14 2.77 2.15
CA LEU A 30 -11.22 1.89 1.42
C LEU A 30 -10.19 2.69 0.60
N GLY A 31 -10.64 3.72 -0.13
CA GLY A 31 -9.74 4.60 -0.89
C GLY A 31 -8.70 5.28 0.00
N LEU A 32 -9.10 5.71 1.21
CA LEU A 32 -8.20 6.31 2.19
C LEU A 32 -7.19 5.30 2.75
N GLN A 33 -7.63 4.08 3.08
CA GLN A 33 -6.74 3.02 3.57
C GLN A 33 -5.70 2.63 2.51
N GLN A 34 -6.09 2.59 1.23
CA GLN A 34 -5.18 2.35 0.11
C GLN A 34 -4.10 3.44 -0.01
N ALA A 35 -4.47 4.71 0.15
CA ALA A 35 -3.52 5.82 0.17
C ALA A 35 -2.55 5.73 1.36
N ARG A 36 -3.05 5.37 2.55
CA ARG A 36 -2.21 5.15 3.73
C ARG A 36 -1.26 3.97 3.58
N ALA A 37 -1.71 2.86 2.98
CA ALA A 37 -0.86 1.71 2.65
C ALA A 37 0.30 2.14 1.73
N TYR A 38 0.03 2.99 0.74
CA TYR A 38 1.08 3.51 -0.15
C TYR A 38 2.10 4.39 0.59
N GLN A 39 1.64 5.33 1.41
CA GLN A 39 2.55 6.19 2.21
C GLN A 39 3.40 5.35 3.18
N THR A 40 2.80 4.31 3.75
CA THR A 40 3.45 3.39 4.67
C THR A 40 4.50 2.53 3.96
N ALA A 41 4.19 2.00 2.78
CA ALA A 41 5.16 1.29 1.94
C ALA A 41 6.32 2.21 1.53
N ARG A 42 6.05 3.48 1.24
CA ARG A 42 7.10 4.45 0.89
C ARG A 42 8.04 4.71 2.07
N ALA A 43 7.51 4.89 3.28
CA ALA A 43 8.32 5.02 4.49
C ALA A 43 9.18 3.76 4.74
N GLY A 44 8.62 2.57 4.49
CA GLY A 44 9.38 1.32 4.57
C GLY A 44 10.47 1.20 3.51
N MET A 45 10.26 1.75 2.33
CA MET A 45 11.27 1.79 1.27
C MET A 45 12.44 2.69 1.66
N GLU A 46 12.16 3.90 2.17
CA GLU A 46 13.20 4.82 2.64
C GLU A 46 14.02 4.20 3.79
N TRP A 47 13.36 3.49 4.70
CA TRP A 47 14.03 2.72 5.75
C TRP A 47 14.93 1.61 5.18
N GLY A 48 14.42 0.83 4.23
CA GLY A 48 15.15 -0.23 3.55
C GLY A 48 16.40 0.28 2.84
N ILE A 49 16.27 1.39 2.10
CA ILE A 49 17.40 2.04 1.41
C ILE A 49 18.45 2.51 2.42
N ALA A 50 18.03 3.21 3.48
CA ALA A 50 18.95 3.70 4.51
C ALA A 50 19.73 2.56 5.19
N ARG A 51 19.13 1.38 5.31
CA ARG A 51 19.75 0.20 5.90
C ARG A 51 20.63 -0.57 4.91
N ALA A 52 20.21 -0.66 3.65
CA ALA A 52 21.01 -1.21 2.55
C ALA A 52 22.31 -0.43 2.35
N LEU A 53 22.26 0.91 2.41
CA LEU A 53 23.45 1.77 2.33
C LEU A 53 24.44 1.53 3.47
N LYS A 54 23.94 1.18 4.67
CA LYS A 54 24.76 0.80 5.84
C LYS A 54 25.24 -0.67 5.79
N GLY A 55 24.90 -1.43 4.75
CA GLY A 55 25.27 -2.84 4.62
C GLY A 55 24.59 -3.76 5.64
N GLN A 56 23.46 -3.34 6.19
CA GLN A 56 22.69 -4.10 7.18
C GLN A 56 21.47 -4.76 6.52
N SER A 57 20.86 -5.75 7.18
CA SER A 57 19.63 -6.38 6.67
C SER A 57 18.49 -5.37 6.62
N CYS A 58 17.74 -5.28 5.52
CA CYS A 58 16.66 -4.30 5.39
C CYS A 58 15.41 -4.59 6.24
N GLY A 59 15.42 -5.70 6.97
CA GLY A 59 14.35 -6.07 7.90
C GLY A 59 14.31 -5.18 9.14
N GLY A 60 13.19 -5.27 9.86
CA GLY A 60 13.00 -4.65 11.17
C GLY A 60 11.90 -3.60 11.25
N LEU A 61 11.38 -3.13 10.11
CA LEU A 61 10.13 -2.37 10.10
C LEU A 61 8.97 -3.34 9.89
N SER A 62 8.20 -3.59 10.96
CA SER A 62 7.13 -4.60 10.96
C SER A 62 5.72 -4.00 10.99
N ALA A 63 5.56 -2.80 11.55
CA ALA A 63 4.27 -2.13 11.60
C ALA A 63 4.40 -0.62 11.63
N LEU A 64 3.49 0.07 10.95
CA LEU A 64 3.38 1.51 10.97
C LEU A 64 1.90 1.90 10.94
N ASN A 65 1.41 2.54 12.00
CA ASN A 65 0.04 3.03 12.12
C ASN A 65 -1.05 1.97 11.85
N GLY A 66 -0.86 0.75 12.37
CA GLY A 66 -1.79 -0.39 12.17
C GLY A 66 -1.63 -1.14 10.86
N PHE A 67 -0.78 -0.67 9.93
CA PHE A 67 -0.39 -1.42 8.75
C PHE A 67 0.80 -2.31 9.09
N SER A 68 0.75 -3.59 8.77
CA SER A 68 1.95 -4.43 8.81
C SER A 68 2.80 -4.17 7.58
N VAL A 69 4.08 -3.89 7.80
CA VAL A 69 5.06 -3.60 6.76
C VAL A 69 6.08 -4.72 6.74
N SER A 70 6.46 -5.16 5.56
CA SER A 70 7.54 -6.12 5.35
C SER A 70 8.50 -5.52 4.34
N VAL A 71 9.75 -5.30 4.77
CA VAL A 71 10.84 -4.80 3.92
C VAL A 71 11.80 -5.96 3.68
N GLY A 72 11.87 -6.41 2.43
CA GLY A 72 12.83 -7.39 1.94
C GLY A 72 13.95 -6.70 1.14
N CYS A 73 15.15 -7.25 1.25
CA CYS A 73 16.26 -6.87 0.39
C CYS A 73 16.93 -8.10 -0.18
N THR A 74 17.13 -8.10 -1.49
CA THR A 74 17.91 -9.12 -2.20
C THR A 74 19.10 -8.43 -2.85
N LEU A 75 20.29 -8.88 -2.47
CA LEU A 75 21.53 -8.52 -3.15
C LEU A 75 21.67 -9.36 -4.42
N SER A 76 22.01 -8.71 -5.52
CA SER A 76 22.44 -9.40 -6.73
C SER A 76 23.93 -9.75 -6.65
N SER A 77 24.34 -10.76 -7.40
CA SER A 77 25.77 -11.08 -7.60
C SER A 77 26.47 -9.91 -8.28
N THR A 78 27.71 -9.66 -7.89
CA THR A 78 28.55 -8.64 -8.50
C THR A 78 28.73 -8.91 -10.00
N VAL A 79 28.40 -7.93 -10.84
CA VAL A 79 28.55 -7.99 -12.29
C VAL A 79 29.77 -7.15 -12.67
N ALA A 80 30.74 -7.77 -13.35
CA ALA A 80 31.87 -7.04 -13.91
C ALA A 80 31.42 -6.31 -15.18
N VAL A 81 31.63 -5.00 -15.23
CA VAL A 81 31.39 -4.15 -16.41
C VAL A 81 32.75 -3.90 -17.07
N PRO A 82 33.11 -4.66 -18.11
CA PRO A 82 34.44 -4.59 -18.72
C PRO A 82 34.71 -3.25 -19.42
N GLU A 83 33.65 -2.55 -19.87
CA GLU A 83 33.73 -1.22 -20.50
C GLU A 83 34.30 -0.13 -19.56
N GLU A 84 34.14 -0.30 -18.24
CA GLU A 84 34.65 0.66 -17.23
C GLU A 84 35.67 0.03 -16.27
N ASN A 85 36.02 -1.25 -16.43
CA ASN A 85 36.84 -2.02 -15.48
C ASN A 85 36.32 -1.91 -14.02
N LYS A 86 35.00 -1.83 -13.85
CA LYS A 86 34.31 -1.73 -12.55
C LYS A 86 33.45 -2.94 -12.27
N SER A 87 33.26 -3.22 -10.99
CA SER A 87 32.37 -4.28 -10.50
C SER A 87 31.15 -3.64 -9.87
N VAL A 88 29.98 -3.85 -10.45
CA VAL A 88 28.73 -3.24 -10.00
C VAL A 88 27.90 -4.26 -9.23
N GLN A 89 27.32 -3.85 -8.10
CA GLN A 89 26.37 -4.69 -7.36
C GLN A 89 24.99 -4.05 -7.33
N PHE A 90 23.99 -4.80 -7.79
CA PHE A 90 22.59 -4.37 -7.73
C PHE A 90 21.93 -4.80 -6.43
N TYR A 91 21.15 -3.89 -5.85
CA TYR A 91 20.32 -4.13 -4.68
C TYR A 91 18.86 -3.98 -5.11
N ARG A 92 18.04 -5.00 -4.83
CA ARG A 92 16.60 -4.91 -4.99
C ARG A 92 15.95 -4.88 -3.62
N ILE A 93 15.11 -3.87 -3.42
CA ILE A 93 14.37 -3.63 -2.18
C ILE A 93 12.89 -3.78 -2.51
N ASP A 94 12.23 -4.68 -1.81
CA ASP A 94 10.80 -4.95 -1.96
C ASP A 94 10.11 -4.61 -0.65
N VAL A 95 9.10 -3.76 -0.72
CA VAL A 95 8.33 -3.33 0.45
C VAL A 95 6.88 -3.64 0.26
N VAL A 96 6.29 -4.34 1.22
CA VAL A 96 4.87 -4.67 1.25
C VAL A 96 4.27 -4.00 2.48
N ALA A 97 3.20 -3.24 2.29
CA ALA A 97 2.37 -2.70 3.35
C ALA A 97 0.95 -3.26 3.20
N GLN A 98 0.42 -3.83 4.28
CA GLN A 98 -0.91 -4.41 4.29
C GLN A 98 -1.67 -4.03 5.57
N TYR A 99 -2.99 -3.92 5.46
CA TYR A 99 -3.92 -3.65 6.55
C TYR A 99 -5.06 -4.66 6.51
N GLY A 100 -5.37 -5.22 7.67
CA GLY A 100 -6.28 -6.35 7.79
C GLY A 100 -5.72 -7.64 7.20
N ALA A 101 -6.57 -8.66 7.15
CA ALA A 101 -6.31 -9.94 6.52
C ALA A 101 -7.10 -10.08 5.21
N VAL A 102 -6.68 -11.03 4.37
CA VAL A 102 -7.41 -11.35 3.15
C VAL A 102 -8.82 -11.82 3.51
N GLY A 103 -9.83 -11.08 3.04
CA GLY A 103 -11.24 -11.33 3.36
C GLY A 103 -11.88 -10.26 4.24
N ASP A 104 -11.10 -9.36 4.85
CA ASP A 104 -11.65 -8.22 5.57
C ASP A 104 -12.25 -7.19 4.57
N PRO A 105 -13.41 -6.58 4.91
CA PRO A 105 -14.01 -5.53 4.09
C PRO A 105 -13.12 -4.28 3.96
N ASP A 106 -12.22 -4.09 4.93
CA ASP A 106 -11.23 -3.01 4.98
C ASP A 106 -9.82 -3.49 4.53
N TYR A 107 -9.70 -4.61 3.82
CA TYR A 107 -8.40 -5.09 3.39
C TYR A 107 -7.71 -4.12 2.41
N ALA A 108 -6.51 -3.67 2.77
CA ALA A 108 -5.68 -2.84 1.90
C ALA A 108 -4.28 -3.42 1.76
N TYR A 109 -3.78 -3.51 0.52
CA TYR A 109 -2.48 -4.10 0.20
C TYR A 109 -1.75 -3.23 -0.83
N ARG A 110 -0.48 -2.91 -0.57
CA ARG A 110 0.41 -2.21 -1.49
C ARG A 110 1.81 -2.79 -1.44
N SER A 111 2.38 -3.05 -2.61
CA SER A 111 3.78 -3.45 -2.77
C SER A 111 4.52 -2.44 -3.64
N LEU A 112 5.73 -2.06 -3.22
CA LEU A 112 6.64 -1.18 -3.94
C LEU A 112 8.00 -1.86 -4.08
N THR A 113 8.57 -1.83 -5.27
CA THR A 113 9.89 -2.40 -5.55
C THR A 113 10.81 -1.30 -6.08
N SER A 114 12.05 -1.28 -5.60
CA SER A 114 13.11 -0.39 -6.06
C SER A 114 14.37 -1.20 -6.34
N VAL A 115 15.07 -0.83 -7.42
CA VAL A 115 16.38 -1.38 -7.78
C VAL A 115 17.40 -0.24 -7.76
N GLY A 116 18.51 -0.47 -7.07
CA GLY A 116 19.60 0.49 -6.94
C GLY A 116 20.93 -0.15 -7.31
N GLU A 117 21.79 0.66 -7.91
CA GLU A 117 23.18 0.30 -8.21
C GLU A 117 24.09 0.76 -7.07
N LYS A 118 24.99 -0.12 -6.63
CA LYS A 118 26.11 0.20 -5.76
C LYS A 118 27.42 0.02 -6.53
N PRO A 119 28.20 1.10 -6.71
CA PRO A 119 29.54 1.03 -7.31
C PRO A 119 30.56 0.42 -6.34
#